data_AF-A0A8T3W982-F1
#
_entry.id   AF-A0A8T3W982-F1
#
_cell.length_a   1.000
_cell.length_b   1.000
_cell.length_c   1.000
_cell.angle_alpha   90.00
_cell.angle_beta   90.00
_cell.angle_gamma   90.00
#
_symmetry.space_group_name_H-M   'P 1'
#
loop_
_entity.id
_entity.type
_entity.pdbx_description
1 polymer ?
#
loop_
_entity_poly.entity_id
_entity_poly.type
_entity_poly.pdbx_seq_one_letter_code
_entity_poly.pdbx_strand_id
1 'polypeptide(L)'
;MLFGKPWMKMMGFTEKKMQEAKKKGMTKTYLVMIIGSLIMSYILSIVISRFNIDPYYNMGGLWLNGVAIGFLIWLGFIAPVMLGSVLWEGKPVKLYLINILYYLVSLCIMSIILAVWI
;
A
#
# COMPACT_ATOMS: atom_id res chain seq x y z
N MET A 1 8.39 -14.30 -4.86
CA MET A 1 7.06 -13.67 -4.97
C MET A 1 5.97 -14.74 -4.91
N LEU A 2 5.48 -15.08 -3.71
CA LEU A 2 4.49 -16.16 -3.52
C LEU A 2 3.16 -15.89 -4.27
N PHE A 3 2.81 -14.63 -4.51
CA PHE A 3 1.57 -14.23 -5.18
C PHE A 3 1.76 -13.78 -6.64
N GLY A 4 2.98 -13.78 -7.18
CA GLY A 4 3.27 -13.20 -8.50
C GLY A 4 2.58 -13.93 -9.66
N LYS A 5 2.74 -15.26 -9.75
CA LYS A 5 2.10 -16.05 -10.83
C LYS A 5 0.56 -16.03 -10.76
N PRO A 6 -0.07 -16.23 -9.58
CA PRO A 6 -1.52 -16.09 -9.45
C PRO A 6 -2.04 -14.69 -9.82
N TRP A 7 -1.35 -13.64 -9.36
CA TRP A 7 -1.72 -12.25 -9.65
C TRP A 7 -1.65 -11.94 -11.14
N MET A 8 -0.57 -12.32 -11.83
CA MET A 8 -0.44 -12.11 -13.28
C MET A 8 -1.56 -12.78 -14.07
N LYS A 9 -1.95 -14.01 -13.67
CA LYS A 9 -3.06 -14.73 -14.29
C LYS A 9 -4.39 -14.01 -14.08
N MET A 10 -4.65 -13.50 -12.87
CA MET A 10 -5.88 -12.76 -12.54
C MET A 10 -5.94 -11.36 -13.16
N MET A 11 -4.79 -10.74 -13.44
CA MET A 11 -4.68 -9.49 -14.17
C MET A 11 -4.86 -9.65 -15.69
N GLY A 12 -4.98 -10.88 -16.20
CA GLY A 12 -5.10 -11.15 -17.64
C GLY A 12 -3.84 -10.82 -18.43
N PHE A 13 -2.68 -10.74 -17.77
CA PHE A 13 -1.42 -10.49 -18.48
C PHE A 13 -0.98 -11.73 -19.24
N THR A 14 -1.00 -11.64 -20.57
CA THR A 14 -0.43 -12.65 -21.48
C THR A 14 1.09 -12.53 -21.51
N GLU A 15 1.79 -13.65 -21.69
CA GLU A 15 3.26 -13.66 -21.79
C GLU A 15 3.80 -12.71 -22.87
N LYS A 16 3.09 -12.57 -24.00
CA LYS A 16 3.39 -11.59 -25.05
C LYS A 16 3.38 -10.14 -24.52
N LYS A 17 2.32 -9.73 -23.81
CA LYS A 17 2.23 -8.37 -23.22
C LYS A 17 3.33 -8.12 -22.19
N MET A 18 3.70 -9.15 -21.42
CA MET A 18 4.79 -9.06 -20.45
C MET A 18 6.16 -8.87 -21.12
N GLN A 19 6.41 -9.59 -22.22
CA GLN A 19 7.64 -9.45 -22.99
C GLN A 19 7.73 -8.09 -23.69
N GLU A 20 6.62 -7.58 -24.21
CA GLU A 20 6.56 -6.22 -24.78
C GLU A 20 6.80 -5.14 -23.71
N ALA A 21 6.23 -5.29 -22.51
CA ALA A 21 6.48 -4.38 -21.39
C ALA A 21 7.96 -4.37 -20.97
N LYS A 22 8.60 -5.55 -20.93
CA LYS A 22 10.05 -5.66 -20.68
C LYS A 22 10.88 -4.98 -21.75
N LYS A 23 10.52 -5.15 -23.03
CA LYS A 23 11.23 -4.53 -24.18
C LYS A 23 11.09 -3.01 -24.20
N LYS A 24 9.92 -2.47 -23.83
CA LYS A 24 9.68 -1.02 -23.79
C LYS A 24 10.38 -0.30 -22.64
N GLY A 25 10.93 -1.05 -21.67
CA GLY A 25 11.54 -0.50 -20.47
C GLY A 25 10.49 0.07 -19.53
N MET A 26 10.44 -0.42 -18.30
CA MET A 26 9.46 0.00 -17.30
C MET A 26 9.97 1.14 -16.39
N THR A 27 11.11 1.74 -16.70
CA THR A 27 11.79 2.73 -15.84
C THR A 27 10.90 3.91 -15.47
N LYS A 28 10.12 4.44 -16.44
CA LYS A 28 9.19 5.55 -16.16
C LYS A 28 8.10 5.15 -15.17
N THR A 29 7.52 3.96 -15.32
CA THR A 29 6.49 3.44 -14.41
C THR A 29 7.05 3.25 -13.00
N TYR A 30 8.25 2.70 -12.87
CA TYR A 30 8.91 2.57 -11.57
C TYR A 30 9.23 3.91 -10.92
N LEU A 31 9.71 4.90 -11.68
CA LEU A 31 9.95 6.24 -11.15
C LEU A 31 8.67 6.89 -10.61
N VAL A 32 7.56 6.79 -11.35
CA VAL A 32 6.26 7.29 -10.88
C VAL A 32 5.83 6.57 -9.60
N MET A 33 6.02 5.25 -9.50
CA MET A 33 5.72 4.50 -8.28
C MET A 33 6.61 4.91 -7.09
N ILE A 34 7.90 5.16 -7.31
CA ILE A 34 8.82 5.61 -6.26
C ILE A 34 8.38 6.99 -5.75
N ILE A 35 8.12 7.94 -6.65
CA ILE A 35 7.65 9.28 -6.28
C ILE A 35 6.33 9.19 -5.49
N GLY A 36 5.37 8.39 -5.97
CA GLY A 36 4.11 8.17 -5.26
C GLY A 36 4.31 7.57 -3.87
N SER A 37 5.25 6.64 -3.73
CA SER A 37 5.58 6.01 -2.44
C SER A 37 6.25 6.98 -1.48
N LEU A 38 7.11 7.88 -1.97
CA LEU A 38 7.74 8.94 -1.16
C LEU A 38 6.70 9.95 -0.67
N ILE A 39 5.78 10.38 -1.54
CA ILE A 39 4.69 11.28 -1.15
C ILE A 39 3.81 10.62 -0.08
N MET A 40 3.44 9.36 -0.29
CA MET A 40 2.65 8.60 0.69
C MET A 40 3.38 8.51 2.03
N SER A 41 4.67 8.19 2.03
CA SER A 41 5.51 8.13 3.24
C SER A 41 5.60 9.49 3.95
N TYR A 42 5.76 10.59 3.21
CA TYR A 42 5.82 11.94 3.78
C TYR A 42 4.49 12.35 4.45
N ILE A 43 3.35 12.05 3.82
CA ILE A 43 2.04 12.31 4.42
C ILE A 43 1.85 11.44 5.67
N LEU A 44 2.26 10.18 5.62
CA LEU A 44 2.23 9.27 6.77
C LEU A 44 3.03 9.84 7.95
N SER A 45 4.23 10.37 7.68
CA SER A 45 5.09 11.02 8.65
C SER A 45 4.38 12.18 9.34
N ILE A 46 3.72 13.07 8.60
CA ILE A 46 2.94 14.19 9.18
C ILE A 46 1.85 13.67 10.12
N VAL A 47 1.09 12.66 9.70
CA VAL A 47 0.02 12.09 10.53
C VAL A 47 0.61 11.51 11.80
N ILE A 48 1.64 10.68 11.70
CA ILE A 48 2.28 10.03 12.84
C ILE A 48 2.86 11.06 13.82
N SER A 49 3.56 12.10 13.34
CA SER A 49 4.06 13.17 14.20
C SER A 49 2.94 13.81 15.02
N ARG A 50 1.78 14.06 14.43
CA ARG A 50 0.65 14.69 15.13
C ARG A 50 0.08 13.78 16.21
N PHE A 51 -0.05 12.49 15.94
CA PHE A 51 -0.56 11.51 16.89
C PHE A 51 0.45 11.14 17.99
N ASN A 52 1.76 11.18 17.72
CA ASN A 52 2.79 10.92 18.74
C ASN A 52 2.95 12.08 19.73
N ILE A 53 2.74 13.33 19.29
CA ILE A 53 2.90 14.52 20.14
C ILE A 53 1.67 14.76 21.04
N ASP A 54 0.48 14.30 20.62
CA ASP A 54 -0.75 14.54 21.38
C ASP A 54 -0.90 13.53 22.54
N PRO A 55 -0.89 13.99 23.82
CA PRO A 55 -1.01 13.12 24.98
C PRO A 55 -2.31 12.31 25.01
N TYR A 56 -3.36 12.79 24.34
CA TYR A 56 -4.67 12.14 24.31
C TYR A 56 -4.69 10.87 23.45
N TYR A 57 -3.80 10.78 22.46
CA TYR A 57 -3.76 9.69 21.49
C TYR A 57 -2.55 8.76 21.65
N ASN A 58 -1.80 8.89 22.74
CA ASN A 58 -0.62 8.07 22.98
C ASN A 58 -1.03 6.66 23.49
N MET A 59 -1.15 5.69 22.58
CA MET A 59 -1.68 4.35 22.86
C MET A 59 -0.62 3.37 23.43
N GLY A 60 0.25 3.83 24.33
CA GLY A 60 1.16 2.96 25.09
C GLY A 60 2.48 2.59 24.41
N GLY A 61 2.84 3.22 23.29
CA GLY A 61 4.17 3.14 22.68
C GLY A 61 4.23 3.59 21.22
N LEU A 62 5.34 4.23 20.81
CA LEU A 62 5.57 4.77 19.45
C LEU A 62 5.22 3.77 18.33
N TRP A 63 5.62 2.52 18.48
CA TRP A 63 5.40 1.44 17.53
C TRP A 63 3.94 0.98 17.43
N LEU A 64 3.20 0.93 18.54
CA LEU A 64 1.77 0.62 18.58
C LEU A 64 0.95 1.72 17.89
N ASN A 65 1.30 2.99 18.14
CA ASN A 65 0.71 4.13 17.44
C ASN A 65 0.94 4.03 15.92
N GLY A 66 2.17 3.71 15.50
CA GLY A 66 2.51 3.51 14.10
C GLY A 66 1.65 2.44 13.42
N VAL A 67 1.51 1.25 14.02
CA VAL A 67 0.67 0.17 13.46
C VAL A 67 -0.80 0.59 13.39
N ALA A 68 -1.34 1.19 14.46
CA ALA A 68 -2.73 1.61 14.51
C ALA A 68 -3.03 2.66 13.41
N ILE A 69 -2.16 3.65 13.24
CA ILE A 69 -2.31 4.69 12.21
C ILE A 69 -2.23 4.08 10.81
N GLY A 70 -1.23 3.21 10.56
CA GLY A 70 -1.08 2.52 9.27
C GLY A 70 -2.32 1.69 8.93
N PHE A 71 -2.87 0.98 9.91
CA PHE A 71 -4.10 0.20 9.77
C PHE A 71 -5.33 1.08 9.52
N LEU A 72 -5.49 2.18 10.26
CA LEU A 72 -6.62 3.10 10.09
C LEU A 72 -6.62 3.78 8.72
N ILE A 73 -5.44 4.21 8.22
CA ILE A 73 -5.31 4.80 6.89
C ILE A 73 -5.62 3.75 5.81
N TRP A 74 -5.13 2.52 6.00
CA TRP A 74 -5.47 1.42 5.10
C TRP A 74 -6.98 1.18 5.05
N LEU A 75 -7.64 1.10 6.22
CA LEU A 75 -9.06 0.81 6.34
C LEU A 75 -9.93 1.95 5.82
N GLY A 76 -9.54 3.21 6.07
CA GLY A 76 -10.31 4.39 5.67
C GLY A 76 -10.17 4.75 4.19
N PHE A 77 -9.02 4.44 3.58
CA PHE A 77 -8.73 4.88 2.20
C PHE A 77 -8.48 3.72 1.25
N ILE A 78 -7.48 2.87 1.51
CA ILE A 78 -7.05 1.88 0.51
C ILE A 78 -8.09 0.77 0.32
N ALA A 79 -8.53 0.13 1.41
CA ALA A 79 -9.48 -0.96 1.36
C ALA A 79 -10.79 -0.57 0.64
N PRO A 80 -11.46 0.56 0.96
CA PRO A 80 -12.70 0.96 0.29
C PRO A 80 -12.48 1.45 -1.15
N VAL A 81 -11.40 2.19 -1.44
CA VAL A 81 -11.11 2.63 -2.81
C VAL A 81 -10.86 1.43 -3.72
N MET A 82 -10.08 0.44 -3.25
CA MET A 82 -9.85 -0.79 -4.02
C MET A 82 -11.10 -1.67 -4.11
N LEU A 83 -12.04 -1.58 -3.17
CA LEU A 83 -13.27 -2.36 -3.20
C LEU A 83 -14.11 -2.03 -4.44
N GLY A 84 -14.02 -0.79 -4.94
CA GLY A 84 -14.62 -0.37 -6.21
C GLY A 84 -14.18 -1.23 -7.40
N SER A 85 -12.98 -1.80 -7.38
CA SER A 85 -12.51 -2.71 -8.44
C SER A 85 -13.26 -4.05 -8.46
N VAL A 86 -13.77 -4.50 -7.32
CA VAL A 86 -14.62 -5.70 -7.23
C VAL A 86 -16.06 -5.35 -7.62
N LEU A 87 -16.58 -4.27 -7.04
CA LEU A 87 -17.98 -3.84 -7.21
C LEU A 87 -18.29 -3.40 -8.65
N TRP A 88 -17.39 -2.62 -9.26
CA TRP A 88 -17.66 -1.95 -10.53
C TRP A 88 -16.88 -2.54 -11.71
N GLU A 89 -15.62 -2.92 -11.50
CA GLU A 89 -14.76 -3.45 -12.57
C GLU A 89 -14.87 -4.97 -12.73
N GLY A 90 -15.65 -5.65 -11.88
CA GLY A 90 -15.86 -7.10 -11.92
C GLY A 90 -14.59 -7.92 -11.65
N LYS A 91 -13.57 -7.33 -11.01
CA LYS A 91 -12.33 -8.04 -10.70
C LYS A 91 -12.54 -9.11 -9.63
N PRO A 92 -11.81 -10.24 -9.69
CA PRO A 92 -11.99 -11.33 -8.74
C PRO A 92 -11.62 -10.90 -7.31
N VAL A 93 -12.43 -11.28 -6.33
CA VAL A 93 -12.22 -10.97 -4.90
C VAL A 93 -10.84 -11.41 -4.40
N LYS A 94 -10.31 -12.52 -4.94
CA LYS A 94 -8.95 -13.00 -4.65
C LYS A 94 -7.87 -11.99 -5.04
N LEU A 95 -8.04 -11.30 -6.17
CA LEU A 95 -7.10 -10.26 -6.62
C LEU A 95 -7.18 -9.02 -5.72
N TYR A 96 -8.40 -8.64 -5.32
CA TYR A 96 -8.62 -7.57 -4.35
C TYR A 96 -7.92 -7.85 -3.01
N LEU A 97 -8.13 -9.04 -2.44
CA LEU A 97 -7.47 -9.48 -1.20
C LEU A 97 -5.95 -9.40 -1.27
N ILE A 98 -5.36 -9.89 -2.37
CA ILE A 98 -3.89 -9.83 -2.55
C ILE A 98 -3.42 -8.37 -2.58
N ASN A 99 -4.13 -7.49 -3.30
CA ASN A 99 -3.72 -6.09 -3.44
C ASN A 99 -3.87 -5.34 -2.12
N ILE A 100 -5.02 -5.42 -1.44
CA ILE A 100 -5.23 -4.68 -0.18
C ILE A 100 -4.31 -5.17 0.94
N LEU A 101 -4.02 -6.47 1.01
CA LEU A 101 -3.13 -7.03 2.04
C LEU A 101 -1.68 -6.62 1.78
N TYR A 102 -1.26 -6.57 0.51
CA TYR A 102 0.03 -6.00 0.15
C TYR A 102 0.17 -4.55 0.65
N TYR A 103 -0.84 -3.72 0.40
CA TYR A 103 -0.83 -2.33 0.87
C TYR A 103 -0.91 -2.22 2.39
N LEU A 104 -1.68 -3.08 3.06
CA LEU A 104 -1.75 -3.12 4.53
C LEU A 104 -0.37 -3.37 5.14
N VAL A 105 0.30 -4.44 4.69
CA VAL A 105 1.64 -4.78 5.19
C VAL A 105 2.63 -3.67 4.86
N SER A 106 2.59 -3.11 3.65
CA SER A 106 3.47 -2.01 3.26
C SER A 106 3.26 -0.77 4.14
N LEU A 107 2.01 -0.38 4.38
CA LEU A 107 1.70 0.79 5.20
C LEU A 107 2.09 0.58 6.66
N CYS A 108 1.81 -0.58 7.24
CA CYS A 108 2.20 -0.90 8.61
C CYS A 108 3.72 -0.86 8.78
N ILE A 109 4.49 -1.41 7.83
CA ILE A 109 5.95 -1.35 7.89
C ILE A 109 6.44 0.10 7.80
N MET A 110 5.92 0.88 6.83
CA MET A 110 6.29 2.29 6.68
C MET A 110 5.94 3.10 7.94
N SER A 111 4.76 2.88 8.52
CA SER A 111 4.31 3.61 9.69
C SER A 111 5.09 3.25 10.94
N ILE A 112 5.44 1.97 11.16
CA ILE A 112 6.33 1.59 12.26
C ILE A 112 7.69 2.27 12.13
N ILE A 113 8.30 2.21 10.95
CA ILE A 113 9.63 2.80 10.73
C ILE A 113 9.61 4.30 11.03
N LEU A 114 8.60 5.01 10.50
CA LEU A 114 8.44 6.45 10.74
C LEU A 114 8.14 6.75 12.20
N ALA A 115 7.27 5.97 12.85
CA ALA A 115 6.89 6.19 14.23
C ALA A 115 8.03 5.93 15.22
N VAL A 116 9.01 5.09 14.87
CA VAL A 116 10.21 4.88 15.70
C VAL A 116 11.22 6.02 15.53
N TRP A 117 11.25 6.66 14.36
CA TRP A 117 12.22 7.70 14.01
C TRP A 117 11.77 9.13 14.36
N ILE A 118 10.48 9.33 14.64
CA ILE A 118 9.82 10.63 14.83
C ILE A 118 9.12 10.66 16.17
#